data_AF-A0A3P8WNT7-F1
#
_entry.id   AF-A0A3P8WNT7-F1
#
_cell.length_a   1.000
_cell.length_b   1.000
_cell.length_c   1.000
_cell.angle_alpha   90.00
_cell.angle_beta   90.00
_cell.angle_gamma   90.00
#
_symmetry.space_group_name_H-M   'P 1'
#
loop_
_entity.id
_entity.type
_entity.pdbx_description
1 polymer ?
#
loop_
_entity_poly.entity_id
_entity_poly.type
_entity_poly.pdbx_seq_one_letter_code
_entity_poly.pdbx_strand_id
1 'polypeptide(L)'
;RVVFLPGTFQNVSVPQNETVQVVVSRISPNVTFVTLQFHTQRHNVTLSYVPGVGLFMTAQDSGLLSALQPGQTSVSLFLSSPDSKTVTGIGLILPFSTTPVPGGCNMEFNLDIDPNVYIHYNLYETTVHFAPANIGTGGQAPPLCDESAEFSTHWRLRYDIYQYFLPENDLSESSLFRSLQAVADARGMEARGRRFNSIPGQGVIYSVVVRDPLWNTSSSYVPSHTYACSFASTMDGCHTLKVSTKLFFTLIGLVGLFICFFGHRFFKCLFCMGFSFAAFFLFVLITRTTDLDYNRLALAAVVGVLGGVVLVMSWWRFGSVMACVVVVGLMLGFVVASIVLFTPLVYWVTFCCIMLTVPLVLVRWPREGNISTCGVVGGYAVILAVNAYMYTSLSFITLNVLKRLLNNNYSSVFTDVPFQTIFVLMTVWAALGVSGVVLQLYRERSRPFFPPSPYLMWLQERERRKTNVLDPSHHFPPLPNRLLARARQLTKRMEPAGEHTPLLL
;
A
#
# COMPACT_ATOMS: atom_id res chain seq x y z
N ARG A 1 -16.58 -36.85 -17.45
CA ARG A 1 -16.71 -37.41 -16.07
C ARG A 1 -15.32 -37.51 -15.46
N VAL A 2 -15.14 -37.08 -14.22
CA VAL A 2 -13.87 -37.15 -13.47
C VAL A 2 -14.12 -37.84 -12.12
N VAL A 3 -13.22 -38.72 -11.70
CA VAL A 3 -13.35 -39.47 -10.44
C VAL A 3 -12.30 -38.97 -9.44
N PHE A 4 -12.78 -38.47 -8.31
CA PHE A 4 -11.94 -38.00 -7.23
C PHE A 4 -11.85 -39.02 -6.11
N LEU A 5 -10.66 -39.06 -5.49
CA LEU A 5 -10.40 -39.72 -4.22
C LEU A 5 -10.36 -38.66 -3.11
N PRO A 6 -10.96 -38.91 -1.93
CA PRO A 6 -10.89 -37.99 -0.81
C PRO A 6 -9.45 -37.63 -0.45
N GLY A 7 -9.18 -36.34 -0.21
CA GLY A 7 -7.86 -35.81 0.15
C GLY A 7 -6.87 -35.67 -1.01
N THR A 8 -7.27 -35.94 -2.25
CA THR A 8 -6.40 -35.78 -3.42
C THR A 8 -6.73 -34.53 -4.22
N PHE A 9 -5.69 -33.80 -4.62
CA PHE A 9 -5.79 -32.68 -5.53
C PHE A 9 -5.72 -33.17 -6.97
N GLN A 10 -6.62 -32.69 -7.83
CA GLN A 10 -6.60 -33.03 -9.25
C GLN A 10 -6.86 -31.79 -10.10
N ASN A 11 -6.08 -31.65 -11.17
CA ASN A 11 -6.33 -30.63 -12.18
C ASN A 11 -7.50 -31.08 -13.06
N VAL A 12 -8.49 -30.21 -13.24
CA VAL A 12 -9.64 -30.49 -14.09
C VAL A 12 -9.82 -29.36 -15.09
N SER A 13 -9.99 -29.73 -16.35
CA SER A 13 -10.43 -28.84 -17.42
C SER A 13 -11.92 -28.98 -17.63
N VAL A 14 -12.66 -27.89 -17.50
CA VAL A 14 -14.09 -27.79 -17.79
C VAL A 14 -14.24 -27.22 -19.20
N PRO A 15 -14.72 -28.00 -20.18
CA PRO A 15 -14.88 -27.54 -21.56
C PRO A 15 -15.98 -26.48 -21.68
N GLN A 16 -15.95 -25.68 -22.76
CA GLN A 16 -17.00 -24.71 -23.01
C GLN A 16 -18.36 -25.41 -23.21
N ASN A 17 -19.43 -24.84 -22.64
CA ASN A 17 -20.81 -25.32 -22.79
C ASN A 17 -21.06 -26.81 -22.42
N GLU A 18 -20.10 -27.46 -21.76
CA GLU A 18 -20.25 -28.83 -21.27
C GLU A 18 -20.28 -28.84 -19.75
N THR A 19 -21.02 -29.81 -19.20
CA THR A 19 -21.03 -30.08 -17.76
C THR A 19 -20.16 -31.29 -17.47
N VAL A 20 -19.18 -31.11 -16.59
CA VAL A 20 -18.30 -32.19 -16.14
C VAL A 20 -18.87 -32.77 -14.86
N GLN A 21 -19.30 -34.03 -14.93
CA GLN A 21 -19.70 -34.79 -13.74
C GLN A 21 -18.47 -35.17 -12.92
N VAL A 22 -18.43 -34.71 -11.68
CA VAL A 22 -17.43 -35.02 -10.65
C VAL A 22 -18.00 -36.12 -9.75
N VAL A 23 -17.35 -37.28 -9.70
CA VAL A 23 -17.76 -38.39 -8.85
C VAL A 23 -16.74 -38.60 -7.75
N VAL A 24 -17.17 -38.41 -6.51
CA VAL A 24 -16.41 -38.76 -5.32
C VAL A 24 -16.62 -40.26 -5.07
N SER A 25 -15.54 -41.02 -4.96
CA SER A 25 -15.62 -42.47 -4.75
C SER A 25 -14.77 -42.90 -3.55
N ARG A 26 -15.09 -44.07 -2.98
CA ARG A 26 -14.37 -44.66 -1.84
C ARG A 26 -14.40 -43.77 -0.60
N ILE A 27 -15.55 -43.15 -0.33
CA ILE A 27 -15.77 -42.41 0.91
C ILE A 27 -15.82 -43.40 2.08
N SER A 28 -15.09 -43.09 3.15
CA SER A 28 -15.10 -43.90 4.38
C SER A 28 -16.45 -43.80 5.08
N PRO A 29 -16.98 -44.89 5.67
CA PRO A 29 -18.28 -44.89 6.33
C PRO A 29 -18.35 -43.98 7.57
N ASN A 30 -17.21 -43.54 8.10
CA ASN A 30 -17.12 -42.66 9.28
C ASN A 30 -17.21 -41.16 8.92
N VAL A 31 -17.32 -40.84 7.63
CA VAL A 31 -17.42 -39.46 7.12
C VAL A 31 -18.88 -39.05 7.12
N THR A 32 -19.18 -37.88 7.70
CA THR A 32 -20.54 -37.35 7.83
C THR A 32 -20.89 -36.41 6.69
N PHE A 33 -19.91 -35.67 6.18
CA PHE A 33 -20.06 -34.81 5.01
C PHE A 33 -18.74 -34.66 4.26
N VAL A 34 -18.84 -34.31 2.98
CA VAL A 34 -17.70 -33.98 2.13
C VAL A 34 -17.85 -32.57 1.59
N THR A 35 -16.74 -31.84 1.58
CA THR A 35 -16.65 -30.54 0.91
C THR A 35 -15.87 -30.70 -0.38
N LEU A 36 -16.52 -30.45 -1.51
CA LEU A 36 -15.87 -30.31 -2.80
C LEU A 36 -15.48 -28.84 -2.96
N GLN A 37 -14.22 -28.59 -3.28
CA GLN A 37 -13.68 -27.26 -3.57
C GLN A 37 -13.13 -27.25 -4.98
N PHE A 38 -13.35 -26.18 -5.71
CA PHE A 38 -12.82 -25.95 -7.03
C PHE A 38 -12.28 -24.53 -7.14
N HIS A 39 -10.98 -24.43 -7.42
CA HIS A 39 -10.27 -23.17 -7.44
C HIS A 39 -9.72 -22.86 -8.82
N THR A 40 -9.86 -21.61 -9.22
CA THR A 40 -9.42 -21.07 -10.50
C THR A 40 -8.87 -19.66 -10.27
N GLN A 41 -7.92 -19.19 -11.09
CA GLN A 41 -7.33 -17.87 -10.87
C GLN A 41 -8.11 -16.73 -11.56
N ARG A 42 -8.68 -16.98 -12.74
CA ARG A 42 -9.14 -15.91 -13.65
C ARG A 42 -10.62 -15.94 -13.98
N HIS A 43 -11.20 -17.13 -14.11
CA HIS A 43 -12.54 -17.33 -14.65
C HIS A 43 -13.42 -17.98 -13.61
N ASN A 44 -14.66 -17.52 -13.48
CA ASN A 44 -15.60 -18.12 -12.55
C ASN A 44 -16.01 -19.50 -13.03
N VAL A 45 -16.26 -20.41 -12.09
CA VAL A 45 -16.79 -21.75 -12.37
C VAL A 45 -18.01 -21.99 -11.52
N THR A 46 -19.00 -22.62 -12.13
CA THR A 46 -20.25 -22.98 -11.47
C THR A 46 -20.15 -24.40 -10.96
N LEU A 47 -20.29 -24.57 -9.64
CA LEU A 47 -20.46 -25.85 -8.95
C LEU A 47 -21.95 -26.06 -8.67
N SER A 48 -22.52 -27.21 -9.03
CA SER A 48 -23.93 -27.53 -8.73
C SER A 48 -24.15 -28.97 -8.27
N TYR A 49 -25.21 -29.18 -7.48
CA TYR A 49 -25.65 -30.54 -7.09
C TYR A 49 -26.32 -31.28 -8.25
N VAL A 50 -27.03 -30.55 -9.10
CA VAL A 50 -27.82 -31.08 -10.23
C VAL A 50 -27.49 -30.24 -11.47
N PRO A 51 -27.41 -30.83 -12.68
CA PRO A 51 -27.18 -30.06 -13.90
C PRO A 51 -28.40 -29.21 -14.25
N GLY A 52 -28.18 -27.92 -14.57
CA GLY A 52 -29.19 -27.02 -15.15
C GLY A 52 -29.95 -26.15 -14.14
N VAL A 53 -30.76 -26.76 -13.26
CA VAL A 53 -31.64 -26.03 -12.33
C VAL A 53 -31.43 -26.58 -10.92
N GLY A 54 -31.03 -25.72 -9.98
CA GLY A 54 -30.83 -26.10 -8.58
C GLY A 54 -29.99 -25.09 -7.79
N LEU A 55 -29.61 -25.48 -6.58
CA LEU A 55 -28.64 -24.76 -5.75
C LEU A 55 -27.25 -24.87 -6.40
N PHE A 56 -26.72 -23.74 -6.85
CA PHE A 56 -25.39 -23.64 -7.45
C PHE A 56 -24.62 -22.46 -6.89
N MET A 57 -23.30 -22.52 -7.02
CA MET A 57 -22.38 -21.45 -6.64
C MET A 57 -21.46 -21.16 -7.81
N THR A 58 -21.35 -19.87 -8.17
CA THR A 58 -20.50 -19.40 -9.27
C THR A 58 -19.49 -18.42 -8.73
N ALA A 59 -18.24 -18.85 -8.62
CA ALA A 59 -17.12 -18.06 -8.13
C ALA A 59 -15.79 -18.57 -8.70
N GLN A 60 -14.70 -17.85 -8.44
CA GLN A 60 -13.34 -18.32 -8.77
C GLN A 60 -12.90 -19.43 -7.82
N ASP A 61 -13.25 -19.28 -6.54
CA ASP A 61 -13.14 -20.28 -5.50
C ASP A 61 -14.55 -20.72 -5.10
N SER A 62 -14.99 -21.84 -5.64
CA SER A 62 -16.33 -22.38 -5.40
C SER A 62 -16.23 -23.66 -4.59
N GLY A 63 -17.09 -23.82 -3.59
CA GLY A 63 -17.27 -25.12 -2.93
C GLY A 63 -18.70 -25.43 -2.55
N LEU A 64 -19.00 -26.73 -2.49
CA LEU A 64 -20.27 -27.28 -2.05
C LEU A 64 -20.02 -28.33 -0.98
N LEU A 65 -20.94 -28.40 -0.02
CA LEU A 65 -20.93 -29.35 1.06
C LEU A 65 -22.06 -30.36 0.85
N SER A 66 -21.70 -31.62 0.66
CA SER A 66 -22.68 -32.70 0.56
C SER A 66 -22.69 -33.51 1.86
N ALA A 67 -23.81 -33.45 2.58
CA ALA A 67 -24.07 -34.32 3.72
C ALA A 67 -24.26 -35.76 3.23
N LEU A 68 -23.63 -36.71 3.93
CA LEU A 68 -23.64 -38.12 3.56
C LEU A 68 -24.65 -38.88 4.39
N GLN A 69 -25.35 -39.81 3.74
CA GLN A 69 -26.13 -40.80 4.45
C GLN A 69 -25.20 -41.87 5.07
N PRO A 70 -25.58 -42.50 6.20
CA PRO A 70 -24.80 -43.57 6.80
C PRO A 70 -24.48 -44.68 5.79
N GLY A 71 -23.19 -44.98 5.59
CA GLY A 71 -22.73 -46.00 4.64
C GLY A 71 -22.66 -45.57 3.18
N GLN A 72 -22.93 -44.30 2.85
CA GLN A 72 -22.80 -43.78 1.49
C GLN A 72 -21.33 -43.73 1.05
N THR A 73 -21.00 -44.42 -0.04
CA THR A 73 -19.60 -44.56 -0.53
C THR A 73 -19.27 -43.67 -1.73
N SER A 74 -20.27 -43.00 -2.32
CA SER A 74 -20.09 -42.10 -3.45
C SER A 74 -21.08 -40.95 -3.50
N VAL A 75 -20.62 -39.81 -4.04
CA VAL A 75 -21.43 -38.60 -4.31
C VAL A 75 -21.09 -38.09 -5.71
N SER A 76 -22.08 -37.56 -6.42
CA SER A 76 -21.87 -36.90 -7.72
C SER A 76 -22.26 -35.43 -7.67
N LEU A 77 -21.39 -34.58 -8.23
CA LEU A 77 -21.54 -33.13 -8.35
C LEU A 77 -21.24 -32.73 -9.80
N PHE A 78 -21.59 -31.52 -10.19
CA PHE A 78 -21.42 -31.05 -11.57
C PHE A 78 -20.64 -29.73 -11.61
N LEU A 79 -19.71 -29.65 -12.56
CA LEU A 79 -18.94 -28.46 -12.88
C LEU A 79 -19.36 -27.93 -14.24
N SER A 80 -19.59 -26.64 -14.37
CA SER A 80 -19.83 -26.00 -15.66
C SER A 80 -19.14 -24.65 -15.77
N SER A 81 -18.74 -24.29 -16.98
CA SER A 81 -18.22 -22.95 -17.26
C SER A 81 -19.36 -22.00 -17.60
N PRO A 82 -19.57 -20.90 -16.85
CA PRO A 82 -20.59 -19.90 -17.15
C PRO A 82 -20.20 -19.04 -18.36
N ASP A 83 -18.91 -18.72 -18.49
CA ASP A 83 -18.36 -18.03 -19.64
C ASP A 83 -18.07 -19.07 -20.72
N SER A 84 -18.42 -18.80 -22.00
CA SER A 84 -18.19 -19.71 -23.15
C SER A 84 -16.70 -19.93 -23.48
N LYS A 85 -15.89 -20.25 -22.49
CA LYS A 85 -14.45 -20.48 -22.51
C LYS A 85 -14.17 -21.78 -21.74
N THR A 86 -13.09 -22.45 -22.13
CA THR A 86 -12.60 -23.60 -21.36
C THR A 86 -11.87 -23.09 -20.12
N VAL A 87 -12.22 -23.61 -18.94
CA VAL A 87 -11.63 -23.21 -17.67
C VAL A 87 -10.86 -24.38 -17.07
N THR A 88 -9.58 -24.15 -16.75
CA THR A 88 -8.74 -25.10 -16.03
C THR A 88 -8.58 -24.67 -14.59
N GLY A 89 -8.77 -25.60 -13.66
CA GLY A 89 -8.68 -25.34 -12.24
C GLY A 89 -8.22 -26.57 -11.47
N ILE A 90 -8.11 -26.40 -10.17
CA ILE A 90 -7.77 -27.47 -9.24
C ILE A 90 -8.97 -27.82 -8.38
N GLY A 91 -9.33 -29.10 -8.39
CA GLY A 91 -10.36 -29.66 -7.52
C GLY A 91 -9.74 -30.34 -6.30
N LEU A 92 -10.41 -30.19 -5.16
CA LEU A 92 -10.08 -30.88 -3.91
C LEU A 92 -11.35 -31.40 -3.25
N ILE A 93 -11.23 -32.56 -2.59
CA ILE A 93 -12.27 -33.11 -1.74
C ILE A 93 -11.76 -33.30 -0.34
N LEU A 94 -12.42 -32.65 0.61
CA LEU A 94 -12.12 -32.78 2.04
C LEU A 94 -13.23 -33.59 2.72
N PRO A 95 -12.92 -34.77 3.25
CA PRO A 95 -13.85 -35.53 4.07
C PRO A 95 -13.82 -35.05 5.52
N PHE A 96 -15.00 -34.87 6.11
CA PHE A 96 -15.16 -34.45 7.49
C PHE A 96 -16.04 -35.45 8.26
N SER A 97 -15.73 -35.63 9.55
CA SER A 97 -16.43 -36.56 10.43
C SER A 97 -17.25 -35.80 11.48
N THR A 98 -17.05 -36.03 12.77
CA THR A 98 -17.77 -35.35 13.86
C THR A 98 -17.23 -33.94 14.09
N THR A 99 -17.13 -33.12 13.03
CA THR A 99 -16.64 -31.73 13.06
C THR A 99 -17.78 -30.76 12.82
N PRO A 100 -17.67 -29.47 13.22
CA PRO A 100 -18.65 -28.44 12.87
C PRO A 100 -18.90 -28.38 11.36
N VAL A 101 -20.12 -27.99 10.97
CA VAL A 101 -20.54 -27.87 9.57
C VAL A 101 -20.42 -26.41 9.14
N PRO A 102 -19.41 -26.03 8.34
CA PRO A 102 -19.24 -24.66 7.86
C PRO A 102 -20.47 -24.20 7.06
N GLY A 103 -21.01 -23.03 7.39
CA GLY A 103 -22.19 -22.49 6.71
C GLY A 103 -23.50 -23.22 6.96
N GLY A 104 -23.56 -24.13 7.93
CA GLY A 104 -24.76 -24.91 8.25
C GLY A 104 -25.92 -24.10 8.81
N CYS A 105 -25.72 -22.81 9.11
CA CYS A 105 -26.74 -21.87 9.55
C CYS A 105 -26.81 -20.66 8.59
N ASN A 106 -26.79 -20.92 7.28
CA ASN A 106 -26.91 -19.88 6.29
C ASN A 106 -28.36 -19.35 6.18
N MET A 107 -28.51 -18.02 6.20
CA MET A 107 -29.76 -17.31 5.94
C MET A 107 -29.62 -16.21 4.89
N GLU A 108 -28.39 -15.97 4.40
CA GLU A 108 -28.06 -14.81 3.55
C GLU A 108 -27.79 -15.23 2.10
N PHE A 109 -27.08 -16.35 1.91
CA PHE A 109 -26.65 -16.80 0.58
C PHE A 109 -27.61 -17.81 -0.06
N ASN A 110 -27.43 -18.06 -1.36
CA ASN A 110 -28.31 -18.92 -2.13
C ASN A 110 -28.24 -20.41 -1.76
N LEU A 111 -27.16 -20.88 -1.13
CA LEU A 111 -26.99 -22.29 -0.76
C LEU A 111 -27.58 -22.58 0.62
N ASP A 112 -28.34 -23.65 0.79
CA ASP A 112 -28.85 -24.02 2.13
C ASP A 112 -27.73 -24.20 3.16
N ILE A 113 -26.62 -24.81 2.73
CA ILE A 113 -25.37 -24.89 3.49
C ILE A 113 -24.27 -24.25 2.64
N ASP A 114 -23.76 -23.11 3.11
CA ASP A 114 -22.77 -22.33 2.37
C ASP A 114 -21.38 -22.32 3.03
N PRO A 115 -20.48 -23.24 2.64
CA PRO A 115 -19.14 -23.31 3.21
C PRO A 115 -18.19 -22.26 2.63
N ASN A 116 -18.65 -21.33 1.79
CA ASN A 116 -17.78 -20.41 1.06
C ASN A 116 -17.44 -19.15 1.85
N VAL A 117 -16.26 -18.61 1.58
CA VAL A 117 -15.81 -17.32 2.09
C VAL A 117 -15.90 -16.28 0.96
N TYR A 118 -16.69 -15.24 1.19
CA TYR A 118 -16.86 -14.13 0.28
C TYR A 118 -15.93 -12.99 0.66
N ILE A 119 -15.07 -12.60 -0.27
CA ILE A 119 -14.12 -11.51 -0.05
C ILE A 119 -14.56 -10.32 -0.89
N HIS A 120 -14.81 -9.20 -0.21
CA HIS A 120 -14.98 -7.91 -0.86
C HIS A 120 -13.80 -7.03 -0.50
N TYR A 121 -13.25 -6.32 -1.47
CA TYR A 121 -12.15 -5.41 -1.23
C TYR A 121 -12.43 -4.07 -1.88
N ASN A 122 -11.96 -3.01 -1.24
CA ASN A 122 -11.87 -1.68 -1.81
C ASN A 122 -10.46 -1.10 -1.55
N LEU A 123 -10.23 0.16 -1.89
CA LEU A 123 -8.91 0.80 -1.69
C LEU A 123 -8.47 0.85 -0.21
N TYR A 124 -9.42 0.83 0.71
CA TYR A 124 -9.23 1.08 2.13
C TYR A 124 -9.30 -0.21 2.97
N GLU A 125 -10.21 -1.13 2.69
CA GLU A 125 -10.47 -2.31 3.50
C GLU A 125 -10.73 -3.56 2.65
N THR A 126 -10.59 -4.71 3.28
CA THR A 126 -11.01 -6.01 2.76
C THR A 126 -11.92 -6.63 3.80
N THR A 127 -13.17 -6.88 3.41
CA THR A 127 -14.17 -7.51 4.26
C THR A 127 -14.31 -8.98 3.88
N VAL A 128 -14.43 -9.82 4.92
CA VAL A 128 -14.55 -11.27 4.80
C VAL A 128 -15.93 -11.63 5.34
N HIS A 129 -16.80 -12.11 4.47
CA HIS A 129 -18.15 -12.52 4.77
C HIS A 129 -18.26 -14.04 4.64
N PHE A 130 -18.94 -14.69 5.57
CA PHE A 130 -19.17 -16.14 5.57
C PHE A 130 -20.40 -16.47 6.39
N ALA A 131 -21.12 -17.52 6.00
CA ALA A 131 -22.30 -17.97 6.74
C ALA A 131 -21.90 -18.63 8.08
N PRO A 132 -22.67 -18.44 9.16
CA PRO A 132 -22.43 -19.12 10.43
C PRO A 132 -22.44 -20.65 10.29
N ALA A 133 -21.58 -21.33 11.05
CA ALA A 133 -21.52 -22.78 11.11
C ALA A 133 -22.56 -23.36 12.07
N ASN A 134 -22.88 -24.64 11.87
CA ASN A 134 -23.68 -25.42 12.83
C ASN A 134 -22.81 -26.53 13.47
N ILE A 135 -23.28 -27.12 14.57
CA ILE A 135 -22.59 -28.20 15.28
C ILE A 135 -22.60 -29.47 14.43
N GLY A 136 -21.50 -30.22 14.48
CA GLY A 136 -21.42 -31.55 13.87
C GLY A 136 -22.16 -32.60 14.71
N THR A 137 -23.23 -33.17 14.17
CA THR A 137 -24.11 -34.12 14.88
C THR A 137 -23.90 -35.59 14.48
N GLY A 138 -22.79 -35.93 13.84
CA GLY A 138 -22.44 -37.33 13.57
C GLY A 138 -23.44 -38.09 12.68
N GLY A 139 -24.23 -37.39 11.86
CA GLY A 139 -25.29 -37.96 11.03
C GLY A 139 -26.70 -37.85 11.62
N GLN A 140 -26.88 -37.27 12.81
CA GLN A 140 -28.21 -36.87 13.31
C GLN A 140 -28.62 -35.51 12.72
N ALA A 141 -29.92 -35.20 12.74
CA ALA A 141 -30.40 -33.88 12.30
C ALA A 141 -29.74 -32.78 13.14
N PRO A 142 -29.17 -31.73 12.51
CA PRO A 142 -28.55 -30.64 13.25
C PRO A 142 -29.59 -29.84 14.03
N PRO A 143 -29.21 -29.20 15.15
CA PRO A 143 -30.12 -28.32 15.89
C PRO A 143 -30.49 -27.11 15.03
N LEU A 144 -31.66 -26.52 15.33
CA LEU A 144 -32.12 -25.32 14.64
C LEU A 144 -31.21 -24.13 14.97
N CYS A 145 -30.95 -23.31 13.95
CA CYS A 145 -30.03 -22.17 14.08
C CYS A 145 -30.61 -21.03 14.92
N ASP A 146 -31.94 -20.93 15.02
CA ASP A 146 -32.67 -19.90 15.76
C ASP A 146 -32.99 -20.27 17.23
N GLU A 147 -32.46 -21.39 17.72
CA GLU A 147 -32.61 -21.77 19.14
C GLU A 147 -31.80 -20.86 20.08
N SER A 148 -32.14 -20.88 21.37
CA SER A 148 -31.57 -20.03 22.42
C SER A 148 -30.03 -20.03 22.42
N ALA A 149 -29.43 -18.95 22.94
CA ALA A 149 -27.98 -18.77 23.11
C ALA A 149 -27.37 -19.67 24.21
N GLU A 150 -27.83 -20.92 24.28
CA GLU A 150 -27.35 -21.95 25.19
C GLU A 150 -26.07 -22.60 24.67
N PHE A 151 -25.29 -23.16 25.60
CA PHE A 151 -24.01 -23.82 25.28
C PHE A 151 -24.16 -25.13 24.48
N SER A 152 -25.39 -25.60 24.28
CA SER A 152 -25.76 -26.76 23.46
C SER A 152 -25.90 -26.41 21.97
N THR A 153 -25.97 -25.13 21.61
CA THR A 153 -26.21 -24.67 20.24
C THR A 153 -24.95 -24.09 19.59
N HIS A 154 -25.08 -23.70 18.32
CA HIS A 154 -23.97 -23.21 17.49
C HIS A 154 -23.23 -22.00 18.07
N TRP A 155 -23.83 -21.26 19.01
CA TRP A 155 -23.23 -20.11 19.70
C TRP A 155 -21.95 -20.43 20.48
N ARG A 156 -21.68 -21.70 20.79
CA ARG A 156 -20.41 -22.12 21.44
C ARG A 156 -19.21 -22.14 20.48
N LEU A 157 -19.45 -22.15 19.17
CA LEU A 157 -18.41 -22.30 18.16
C LEU A 157 -17.52 -21.06 18.13
N ARG A 158 -16.22 -21.27 17.96
CA ARG A 158 -15.23 -20.20 17.83
C ARG A 158 -14.74 -20.12 16.39
N TYR A 159 -14.64 -18.90 15.87
CA TYR A 159 -14.19 -18.64 14.51
C TYR A 159 -12.83 -17.97 14.55
N ASP A 160 -11.85 -18.61 13.91
CA ASP A 160 -10.52 -18.05 13.71
C ASP A 160 -10.35 -17.73 12.22
N ILE A 161 -10.09 -16.46 11.92
CA ILE A 161 -9.79 -16.02 10.55
C ILE A 161 -8.29 -16.14 10.33
N TYR A 162 -7.88 -16.80 9.25
CA TYR A 162 -6.49 -16.94 8.85
C TYR A 162 -6.26 -16.31 7.49
N GLN A 163 -5.04 -15.78 7.34
CA GLN A 163 -4.55 -15.19 6.11
C GLN A 163 -3.23 -15.84 5.73
N TYR A 164 -3.11 -16.24 4.47
CA TYR A 164 -1.88 -16.78 3.91
C TYR A 164 -1.45 -15.95 2.70
N PHE A 165 -0.26 -15.37 2.78
CA PHE A 165 0.28 -14.53 1.71
C PHE A 165 0.94 -15.38 0.63
N LEU A 166 0.56 -15.11 -0.63
CA LEU A 166 1.24 -15.61 -1.81
C LEU A 166 2.58 -14.87 -1.99
N PRO A 167 3.56 -15.46 -2.70
CA PRO A 167 4.84 -14.79 -2.93
C PRO A 167 4.68 -13.41 -3.60
N GLU A 168 5.47 -12.43 -3.15
CA GLU A 168 5.48 -11.08 -3.74
C GLU A 168 5.85 -11.13 -5.23
N ASN A 169 5.16 -10.35 -6.06
CA ASN A 169 5.40 -10.23 -7.52
C ASN A 169 5.22 -11.54 -8.33
N ASP A 170 4.62 -12.58 -7.74
CA ASP A 170 4.28 -13.83 -8.44
C ASP A 170 2.75 -13.92 -8.62
N LEU A 171 2.30 -13.69 -9.85
CA LEU A 171 0.90 -13.81 -10.25
C LEU A 171 0.65 -15.12 -11.03
N SER A 172 1.52 -16.13 -10.91
CA SER A 172 1.37 -17.38 -11.64
C SER A 172 0.31 -18.31 -11.00
N GLU A 173 -0.48 -18.98 -11.85
CA GLU A 173 -1.46 -19.99 -11.40
C GLU A 173 -0.81 -21.10 -10.58
N SER A 174 0.41 -21.51 -10.96
CA SER A 174 1.14 -22.57 -10.27
C SER A 174 1.47 -22.23 -8.81
N SER A 175 1.77 -20.96 -8.53
CA SER A 175 2.09 -20.47 -7.19
C SER A 175 0.84 -20.39 -6.32
N LEU A 176 -0.27 -19.93 -6.90
CA LEU A 176 -1.59 -19.95 -6.26
C LEU A 176 -2.00 -21.38 -5.90
N PHE A 177 -1.99 -22.31 -6.85
CA PHE A 177 -2.45 -23.68 -6.62
C PHE A 177 -1.57 -24.44 -5.62
N ARG A 178 -0.24 -24.26 -5.67
CA ARG A 178 0.66 -24.82 -4.65
C ARG A 178 0.37 -24.25 -3.26
N SER A 179 0.04 -22.97 -3.19
CA SER A 179 -0.29 -22.30 -1.93
C SER A 179 -1.64 -22.77 -1.38
N LEU A 180 -2.68 -22.85 -2.22
CA LEU A 180 -3.98 -23.41 -1.87
C LEU A 180 -3.85 -24.85 -1.37
N GLN A 181 -3.05 -25.67 -2.05
CA GLN A 181 -2.76 -27.04 -1.60
C GLN A 181 -2.18 -27.10 -0.18
N ALA A 182 -1.35 -26.13 0.18
CA ALA A 182 -0.71 -26.08 1.49
C ALA A 182 -1.63 -25.60 2.62
N VAL A 183 -2.76 -24.95 2.30
CA VAL A 183 -3.66 -24.31 3.26
C VAL A 183 -5.14 -24.70 3.10
N ALA A 184 -5.43 -25.77 2.38
CA ALA A 184 -6.80 -26.16 2.08
C ALA A 184 -7.55 -26.73 3.30
N ASP A 185 -6.84 -27.41 4.19
CA ASP A 185 -7.39 -27.98 5.41
C ASP A 185 -7.10 -27.10 6.64
N ALA A 186 -7.88 -27.30 7.70
CA ALA A 186 -7.72 -26.56 8.96
C ALA A 186 -6.30 -26.68 9.53
N ARG A 187 -5.65 -27.85 9.43
CA ARG A 187 -4.29 -28.04 9.96
C ARG A 187 -3.23 -27.32 9.14
N GLY A 188 -3.30 -27.37 7.81
CA GLY A 188 -2.41 -26.63 6.92
C GLY A 188 -2.52 -25.13 7.15
N MET A 189 -3.76 -24.63 7.29
CA MET A 189 -4.01 -23.23 7.58
C MET A 189 -3.54 -22.82 8.98
N GLU A 190 -3.71 -23.65 10.01
CA GLU A 190 -3.20 -23.37 11.36
C GLU A 190 -1.67 -23.36 11.42
N ALA A 191 -1.00 -24.21 10.63
CA ALA A 191 0.46 -24.31 10.62
C ALA A 191 1.14 -23.19 9.83
N ARG A 192 0.49 -22.68 8.77
CA ARG A 192 1.10 -21.75 7.81
C ARG A 192 0.41 -20.39 7.74
N GLY A 193 -0.87 -20.34 8.05
CA GLY A 193 -1.67 -19.14 8.09
C GLY A 193 -1.30 -18.28 9.29
N ARG A 194 -1.38 -16.97 9.11
CA ARG A 194 -1.24 -15.99 10.20
C ARG A 194 -2.62 -15.47 10.54
N ARG A 195 -2.91 -15.35 11.83
CA ARG A 195 -4.25 -14.97 12.29
C ARG A 195 -4.61 -13.53 11.93
N PHE A 196 -3.65 -12.60 11.84
CA PHE A 196 -3.98 -11.18 11.60
C PHE A 196 -2.84 -10.42 10.92
N ASN A 197 -2.70 -10.54 9.60
CA ASN A 197 -1.82 -9.69 8.80
C ASN A 197 -2.54 -9.38 7.48
N SER A 198 -2.80 -8.13 7.12
CA SER A 198 -3.41 -7.74 5.82
C SER A 198 -2.56 -6.71 5.07
N ILE A 199 -2.37 -6.91 3.76
CA ILE A 199 -1.89 -5.88 2.81
C ILE A 199 -2.68 -6.00 1.50
N PRO A 200 -3.20 -4.89 0.94
CA PRO A 200 -3.70 -4.84 -0.42
C PRO A 200 -2.56 -4.72 -1.45
N GLY A 201 -2.57 -5.55 -2.50
CA GLY A 201 -1.63 -5.50 -3.62
C GLY A 201 -0.63 -6.67 -3.69
N GLN A 202 -0.69 -7.59 -2.73
CA GLN A 202 -0.08 -8.93 -2.78
C GLN A 202 -1.21 -9.95 -2.80
N GLY A 203 -1.01 -11.10 -3.45
CA GLY A 203 -1.99 -12.18 -3.41
C GLY A 203 -2.16 -12.73 -1.99
N VAL A 204 -3.40 -12.87 -1.52
CA VAL A 204 -3.73 -13.40 -0.19
C VAL A 204 -4.82 -14.44 -0.31
N ILE A 205 -4.67 -15.54 0.42
CA ILE A 205 -5.71 -16.55 0.63
C ILE A 205 -6.29 -16.33 2.03
N TYR A 206 -7.59 -16.10 2.10
CA TYR A 206 -8.35 -16.05 3.35
C TYR A 206 -9.06 -17.37 3.58
N SER A 207 -9.04 -17.85 4.81
CA SER A 207 -9.87 -18.97 5.23
C SER A 207 -10.35 -18.74 6.65
N VAL A 208 -11.51 -19.29 6.96
CA VAL A 208 -12.07 -19.29 8.30
C VAL A 208 -12.02 -20.72 8.82
N VAL A 209 -11.50 -20.91 10.03
CA VAL A 209 -11.52 -22.19 10.72
C VAL A 209 -12.50 -22.07 11.87
N VAL A 210 -13.52 -22.91 11.86
CA VAL A 210 -14.46 -23.02 12.97
C VAL A 210 -14.03 -24.15 13.90
N ARG A 211 -14.07 -23.88 15.20
CA ARG A 211 -13.65 -24.81 16.25
C ARG A 211 -14.79 -25.03 17.24
N ASP A 212 -14.99 -26.30 17.58
CA ASP A 212 -15.86 -26.69 18.69
C ASP A 212 -15.01 -26.89 19.95
N PRO A 213 -15.17 -26.04 20.98
CA PRO A 213 -14.40 -26.18 22.22
C PRO A 213 -14.78 -27.43 23.03
N LEU A 214 -15.98 -28.00 22.83
CA LEU A 214 -16.44 -29.16 23.59
C LEU A 214 -15.79 -30.45 23.08
N TRP A 215 -15.81 -30.64 21.75
CA TRP A 215 -15.27 -31.83 21.10
C TRP A 215 -13.83 -31.67 20.63
N ASN A 216 -13.26 -30.46 20.76
CA ASN A 216 -11.93 -30.08 20.26
C ASN A 216 -11.72 -30.44 18.78
N THR A 217 -12.78 -30.29 17.99
CA THR A 217 -12.81 -30.57 16.56
C THR A 217 -12.89 -29.28 15.78
N SER A 218 -12.23 -29.25 14.63
CA SER A 218 -12.19 -28.07 13.75
C SER A 218 -12.53 -28.44 12.32
N SER A 219 -13.20 -27.54 11.61
CA SER A 219 -13.39 -27.62 10.16
C SER A 219 -13.03 -26.29 9.51
N SER A 220 -12.54 -26.34 8.28
CA SER A 220 -12.21 -25.15 7.48
C SER A 220 -13.34 -24.83 6.51
N TYR A 221 -13.62 -23.54 6.37
CA TYR A 221 -14.38 -23.00 5.25
C TYR A 221 -13.54 -23.09 3.97
N VAL A 222 -14.21 -23.03 2.82
CA VAL A 222 -13.55 -23.01 1.51
C VAL A 222 -12.66 -21.77 1.43
N PRO A 223 -11.33 -21.92 1.26
CA PRO A 223 -10.45 -20.78 1.18
C PRO A 223 -10.75 -19.96 -0.07
N SER A 224 -10.69 -18.64 0.05
CA SER A 224 -10.93 -17.71 -1.04
C SER A 224 -9.70 -16.84 -1.23
N HIS A 225 -9.28 -16.63 -2.47
CA HIS A 225 -8.09 -15.87 -2.80
C HIS A 225 -8.44 -14.52 -3.42
N THR A 226 -7.59 -13.53 -3.16
CA THR A 226 -7.70 -12.20 -3.79
C THR A 226 -6.32 -11.62 -3.99
N TYR A 227 -6.16 -10.85 -5.07
CA TYR A 227 -4.97 -10.01 -5.30
C TYR A 227 -5.26 -8.53 -5.03
N ALA A 228 -6.47 -8.21 -4.54
CA ALA A 228 -6.99 -6.84 -4.42
C ALA A 228 -6.90 -6.04 -5.74
N CYS A 229 -6.95 -6.75 -6.88
CA CYS A 229 -6.94 -6.23 -8.25
C CYS A 229 -7.64 -7.24 -9.16
N SER A 230 -8.00 -6.83 -10.37
CA SER A 230 -8.62 -7.69 -11.37
C SER A 230 -7.63 -8.04 -12.48
N PHE A 231 -7.62 -9.30 -12.92
CA PHE A 231 -6.87 -9.70 -14.12
C PHE A 231 -7.57 -9.31 -15.43
N ALA A 232 -8.86 -8.96 -15.37
CA ALA A 232 -9.69 -8.65 -16.53
C ALA A 232 -9.89 -7.14 -16.75
N SER A 233 -9.79 -6.32 -15.69
CA SER A 233 -9.99 -4.87 -15.76
C SER A 233 -8.76 -4.15 -16.33
N THR A 234 -8.98 -3.18 -17.22
CA THR A 234 -7.94 -2.27 -17.72
C THR A 234 -7.66 -1.11 -16.77
N MET A 235 -8.60 -0.79 -15.86
CA MET A 235 -8.49 0.31 -14.91
C MET A 235 -7.88 -0.14 -13.57
N ASP A 236 -8.22 -1.36 -13.11
CA ASP A 236 -7.74 -1.99 -11.87
C ASP A 236 -6.98 -3.30 -12.18
N GLY A 237 -6.17 -3.27 -13.24
CA GLY A 237 -5.40 -4.40 -13.71
C GLY A 237 -4.34 -4.84 -12.70
N CYS A 238 -4.26 -6.14 -12.38
CA CYS A 238 -3.14 -6.70 -11.62
C CYS A 238 -1.79 -6.54 -12.35
N HIS A 239 -1.84 -6.46 -13.69
CA HIS A 239 -0.68 -6.18 -14.51
C HIS A 239 -0.56 -4.67 -14.76
N THR A 240 0.44 -4.07 -14.11
CA THR A 240 1.01 -2.74 -14.36
C THR A 240 0.22 -1.51 -13.87
N LEU A 241 0.83 -0.77 -12.94
CA LEU A 241 0.51 0.66 -12.75
C LEU A 241 0.58 1.37 -14.10
N LYS A 242 -0.35 2.30 -14.34
CA LYS A 242 -0.36 3.17 -15.51
C LYS A 242 1.05 3.73 -15.75
N VAL A 243 1.50 3.74 -17.00
CA VAL A 243 2.84 4.22 -17.39
C VAL A 243 3.10 5.63 -16.86
N SER A 244 2.07 6.48 -16.83
CA SER A 244 2.13 7.82 -16.23
C SER A 244 2.52 7.82 -14.75
N THR A 245 1.98 6.89 -13.95
CA THR A 245 2.29 6.77 -12.52
C THR A 245 3.72 6.27 -12.31
N LYS A 246 4.20 5.34 -13.15
CA LYS A 246 5.60 4.88 -13.13
C LYS A 246 6.57 6.02 -13.48
N LEU A 247 6.26 6.80 -14.52
CA LEU A 247 7.04 8.00 -14.90
C LEU A 247 7.07 9.05 -13.78
N PHE A 248 5.95 9.25 -13.08
CA PHE A 248 5.87 10.18 -11.96
C PHE A 248 6.75 9.74 -10.78
N PHE A 249 6.64 8.48 -10.34
CA PHE A 249 7.43 7.98 -9.22
C PHE A 249 8.93 7.87 -9.55
N THR A 250 9.30 7.56 -10.79
CA THR A 250 10.71 7.60 -11.21
C THR A 250 11.28 9.01 -11.18
N LEU A 251 10.54 10.01 -11.67
CA LEU A 251 10.97 11.41 -11.59
C LEU A 251 11.16 11.85 -10.13
N ILE A 252 10.21 11.50 -9.25
CA ILE A 252 10.33 11.75 -7.80
C ILE A 252 11.54 11.03 -7.21
N GLY A 253 11.80 9.79 -7.60
CA GLY A 253 12.97 9.03 -7.17
C GLY A 253 14.29 9.69 -7.56
N LEU A 254 14.39 10.19 -8.80
CA LEU A 254 15.58 10.92 -9.28
C LEU A 254 15.80 12.23 -8.52
N VAL A 255 14.73 13.01 -8.31
CA VAL A 255 14.77 14.24 -7.49
C VAL A 255 15.13 13.91 -6.04
N GLY A 256 14.57 12.83 -5.49
CA GLY A 256 14.85 12.32 -4.15
C GLY A 256 16.30 11.92 -3.97
N LEU A 257 16.89 11.24 -4.95
CA LEU A 257 18.30 10.86 -4.95
C LEU A 257 19.20 12.10 -4.99
N PHE A 258 18.84 13.12 -5.77
CA PHE A 258 19.55 14.39 -5.78
C PHE A 258 19.48 15.09 -4.40
N ILE A 259 18.30 15.14 -3.78
CA ILE A 259 18.11 15.70 -2.43
C ILE A 259 18.91 14.91 -1.39
N CYS A 260 18.95 13.58 -1.51
CA CYS A 260 19.65 12.66 -0.60
C CYS A 260 21.16 12.96 -0.51
N PHE A 261 21.81 13.38 -1.61
CA PHE A 261 23.26 13.64 -1.62
C PHE A 261 23.64 15.12 -1.69
N PHE A 262 22.74 16.00 -2.14
CA PHE A 262 23.05 17.41 -2.41
C PHE A 262 22.03 18.40 -1.83
N GLY A 263 21.01 17.92 -1.11
CA GLY A 263 19.88 18.74 -0.65
C GLY A 263 20.29 19.91 0.25
N HIS A 264 21.20 19.71 1.20
CA HIS A 264 21.67 20.80 2.07
C HIS A 264 22.47 21.86 1.29
N ARG A 265 23.31 21.44 0.33
CA ARG A 265 24.13 22.34 -0.49
C ARG A 265 23.27 23.23 -1.39
N PHE A 266 22.33 22.62 -2.10
CA PHE A 266 21.39 23.36 -2.94
C PHE A 266 20.16 23.71 -2.11
N PHE A 267 20.28 24.74 -1.28
CA PHE A 267 19.18 25.14 -0.38
C PHE A 267 17.85 25.45 -1.10
N LYS A 268 17.90 25.74 -2.41
CA LYS A 268 16.72 25.83 -3.28
C LYS A 268 15.89 24.53 -3.33
N CYS A 269 16.49 23.38 -3.01
CA CYS A 269 15.80 22.09 -2.83
C CYS A 269 14.82 22.08 -1.65
N LEU A 270 14.84 23.08 -0.77
CA LEU A 270 13.73 23.34 0.14
C LEU A 270 12.39 23.52 -0.59
N PHE A 271 12.42 23.97 -1.86
CA PHE A 271 11.23 23.97 -2.70
C PHE A 271 10.57 22.60 -2.73
N CYS A 272 11.34 21.52 -2.91
CA CYS A 272 10.82 20.16 -2.96
C CYS A 272 10.26 19.72 -1.60
N MET A 273 10.92 20.08 -0.50
CA MET A 273 10.44 19.75 0.86
C MET A 273 9.14 20.49 1.18
N GLY A 274 9.06 21.79 0.86
CA GLY A 274 7.86 22.60 1.01
C GLY A 274 6.72 22.14 0.08
N PHE A 275 7.06 21.75 -1.15
CA PHE A 275 6.13 21.16 -2.10
C PHE A 275 5.51 19.89 -1.55
N SER A 276 6.33 18.93 -1.11
CA SER A 276 5.84 17.66 -0.57
C SER A 276 4.98 17.86 0.68
N PHE A 277 5.40 18.73 1.61
CA PHE A 277 4.65 19.01 2.83
C PHE A 277 3.28 19.64 2.52
N ALA A 278 3.24 20.71 1.72
CA ALA A 278 2.00 21.40 1.39
C ALA A 278 1.06 20.55 0.52
N ALA A 279 1.62 19.84 -0.47
CA ALA A 279 0.85 18.94 -1.32
C ALA A 279 0.22 17.81 -0.50
N PHE A 280 0.97 17.17 0.40
CA PHE A 280 0.44 16.09 1.24
C PHE A 280 -0.65 16.59 2.19
N PHE A 281 -0.39 17.67 2.93
CA PHE A 281 -1.35 18.21 3.90
C PHE A 281 -2.67 18.62 3.23
N LEU A 282 -2.60 19.30 2.09
CA LEU A 282 -3.80 19.74 1.39
C LEU A 282 -4.47 18.63 0.60
N PHE A 283 -3.72 17.65 0.09
CA PHE A 283 -4.32 16.44 -0.47
C PHE A 283 -5.22 15.76 0.57
N VAL A 284 -4.73 15.62 1.81
CA VAL A 284 -5.52 15.06 2.92
C VAL A 284 -6.73 15.94 3.23
N LEU A 285 -6.54 17.26 3.34
CA LEU A 285 -7.63 18.19 3.64
C LEU A 285 -8.73 18.15 2.59
N ILE A 286 -8.37 18.31 1.30
CA ILE A 286 -9.29 18.28 0.16
C ILE A 286 -10.05 16.95 0.12
N THR A 287 -9.35 15.83 0.26
CA THR A 287 -9.96 14.50 0.19
C THR A 287 -10.93 14.25 1.35
N ARG A 288 -10.72 14.90 2.51
CA ARG A 288 -11.59 14.75 3.69
C ARG A 288 -12.77 15.71 3.70
N THR A 289 -12.60 16.93 3.20
CA THR A 289 -13.61 17.99 3.32
C THR A 289 -14.43 18.21 2.06
N THR A 290 -14.01 17.67 0.91
CA THR A 290 -14.67 17.91 -0.37
C THR A 290 -14.92 16.62 -1.14
N ASP A 291 -16.15 16.47 -1.63
CA ASP A 291 -16.55 15.40 -2.57
C ASP A 291 -16.26 15.80 -4.03
N LEU A 292 -15.16 16.52 -4.26
CA LEU A 292 -14.80 16.97 -5.60
C LEU A 292 -14.34 15.77 -6.44
N ASP A 293 -15.05 15.47 -7.53
CA ASP A 293 -14.72 14.42 -8.51
C ASP A 293 -13.57 14.82 -9.47
N TYR A 294 -13.20 16.11 -9.50
CA TYR A 294 -12.09 16.61 -10.31
C TYR A 294 -10.72 16.16 -9.79
N ASN A 295 -9.69 16.20 -10.65
CA ASN A 295 -8.30 15.77 -10.40
C ASN A 295 -7.68 16.36 -9.10
N ARG A 296 -7.98 15.76 -7.94
CA ARG A 296 -7.49 16.15 -6.60
C ARG A 296 -5.97 16.24 -6.55
N LEU A 297 -5.29 15.37 -7.29
CA LEU A 297 -3.83 15.34 -7.41
C LEU A 297 -3.28 16.59 -8.11
N ALA A 298 -3.97 17.09 -9.15
CA ALA A 298 -3.55 18.30 -9.85
C ALA A 298 -3.69 19.53 -8.95
N LEU A 299 -4.78 19.62 -8.18
CA LEU A 299 -4.99 20.70 -7.22
C LEU A 299 -3.94 20.64 -6.09
N ALA A 300 -3.68 19.46 -5.53
CA ALA A 300 -2.63 19.27 -4.53
C ALA A 300 -1.23 19.64 -5.07
N ALA A 301 -0.94 19.34 -6.34
CA ALA A 301 0.31 19.74 -6.97
C ALA A 301 0.43 21.27 -7.13
N VAL A 302 -0.64 21.96 -7.54
CA VAL A 302 -0.65 23.43 -7.65
C VAL A 302 -0.37 24.07 -6.30
N VAL A 303 -1.03 23.60 -5.23
CA VAL A 303 -0.77 24.18 -3.90
C VAL A 303 0.56 23.73 -3.32
N GLY A 304 1.05 22.55 -3.69
CA GLY A 304 2.43 22.14 -3.45
C GLY A 304 3.42 23.16 -4.02
N VAL A 305 3.24 23.60 -5.26
CA VAL A 305 4.11 24.62 -5.87
C VAL A 305 4.08 25.92 -5.05
N LEU A 306 2.88 26.36 -4.62
CA LEU A 306 2.75 27.53 -3.75
C LEU A 306 3.49 27.35 -2.42
N GLY A 307 3.35 26.18 -1.77
CA GLY A 307 4.06 25.86 -0.53
C GLY A 307 5.58 25.86 -0.67
N GLY A 308 6.09 25.28 -1.76
CA GLY A 308 7.51 25.30 -2.11
C GLY A 308 8.04 26.72 -2.35
N VAL A 309 7.29 27.55 -3.09
CA VAL A 309 7.64 28.97 -3.33
C VAL A 309 7.66 29.74 -2.01
N VAL A 310 6.64 29.60 -1.17
CA VAL A 310 6.57 30.29 0.13
C VAL A 310 7.76 29.94 1.02
N LEU A 311 8.13 28.66 1.07
CA LEU A 311 9.26 28.21 1.89
C LEU A 311 10.61 28.73 1.37
N VAL A 312 10.80 28.76 0.04
CA VAL A 312 12.02 29.35 -0.55
C VAL A 312 12.04 30.87 -0.36
N MET A 313 10.90 31.54 -0.52
CA MET A 313 10.78 32.99 -0.37
C MET A 313 11.00 33.43 1.08
N SER A 314 10.55 32.65 2.06
CA SER A 314 10.77 32.96 3.47
C SER A 314 12.26 32.93 3.83
N TRP A 315 13.01 31.94 3.35
CA TRP A 315 14.47 31.93 3.45
C TRP A 315 15.10 33.06 2.64
N TRP A 316 14.70 33.24 1.38
CA TRP A 316 15.29 34.23 0.49
C TRP A 316 15.16 35.65 1.04
N ARG A 317 13.98 36.00 1.57
CA ARG A 317 13.63 37.36 2.03
C ARG A 317 14.06 37.65 3.46
N PHE A 318 13.88 36.70 4.38
CA PHE A 318 14.09 36.91 5.82
C PHE A 318 15.34 36.22 6.35
N GLY A 319 15.99 35.33 5.57
CA GLY A 319 17.03 34.46 6.10
C GLY A 319 16.54 33.54 7.22
N SER A 320 15.21 33.32 7.33
CA SER A 320 14.61 32.56 8.43
C SER A 320 14.85 31.08 8.25
N VAL A 321 15.99 30.61 8.78
CA VAL A 321 16.37 29.20 8.82
C VAL A 321 15.39 28.40 9.70
N MET A 322 14.80 29.03 10.72
CA MET A 322 13.93 28.37 11.68
C MET A 322 12.63 27.85 11.05
N ALA A 323 11.99 28.63 10.17
CA ALA A 323 10.79 28.19 9.46
C ALA A 323 11.07 26.96 8.57
N CYS A 324 12.24 26.94 7.92
CA CYS A 324 12.67 25.81 7.12
C CYS A 324 12.94 24.56 7.98
N VAL A 325 13.63 24.73 9.12
CA VAL A 325 13.94 23.64 10.05
C VAL A 325 12.68 23.02 10.64
N VAL A 326 11.65 23.81 10.94
CA VAL A 326 10.35 23.30 11.42
C VAL A 326 9.68 22.43 10.36
N VAL A 327 9.56 22.89 9.10
CA VAL A 327 8.93 22.11 8.01
C VAL A 327 9.70 20.82 7.74
N VAL A 328 11.02 20.91 7.65
CA VAL A 328 11.90 19.75 7.43
C VAL A 328 11.83 18.80 8.63
N GLY A 329 11.75 19.31 9.84
CA GLY A 329 11.58 18.50 11.04
C GLY A 329 10.23 17.80 11.13
N LEU A 330 9.15 18.45 10.69
CA LEU A 330 7.82 17.85 10.62
C LEU A 330 7.78 16.70 9.60
N MET A 331 8.49 16.83 8.47
CA MET A 331 8.63 15.76 7.47
C MET A 331 9.39 14.56 8.03
N LEU A 332 10.51 14.79 8.74
CA LEU A 332 11.24 13.69 9.40
C LEU A 332 10.41 13.06 10.52
N GLY A 333 9.77 13.89 11.34
CA GLY A 333 8.88 13.46 12.41
C GLY A 333 7.71 12.62 11.90
N PHE A 334 7.13 13.00 10.76
CA PHE A 334 6.10 12.21 10.08
C PHE A 334 6.62 10.82 9.70
N VAL A 335 7.80 10.72 9.07
CA VAL A 335 8.39 9.42 8.69
C VAL A 335 8.72 8.58 9.93
N VAL A 336 9.32 9.18 10.97
CA VAL A 336 9.64 8.48 12.22
C VAL A 336 8.37 7.97 12.92
N ALA A 337 7.34 8.83 13.06
CA ALA A 337 6.06 8.44 13.64
C ALA A 337 5.38 7.31 12.84
N SER A 338 5.48 7.37 11.51
CA SER A 338 4.93 6.34 10.61
C SER A 338 5.62 4.98 10.77
N ILE A 339 6.92 4.96 11.06
CA ILE A 339 7.69 3.71 11.31
C ILE A 339 7.33 3.11 12.67
N VAL A 340 7.22 3.94 13.70
CA VAL A 340 7.02 3.50 15.08
C VAL A 340 5.60 2.96 15.30
N LEU A 341 4.60 3.56 14.64
CA LEU A 341 3.19 3.28 14.93
C LEU A 341 2.56 2.30 13.93
N PHE A 342 2.77 1.01 14.22
CA PHE A 342 1.94 -0.08 13.67
C PHE A 342 0.82 -0.51 14.65
N THR A 343 0.83 -0.01 15.89
CA THR A 343 -0.06 -0.47 16.96
C THR A 343 -1.33 0.38 17.13
N PRO A 344 -2.46 -0.21 17.55
CA PRO A 344 -3.78 0.46 17.57
C PRO A 344 -4.08 1.35 18.80
N LEU A 345 -3.29 1.33 19.88
CA LEU A 345 -3.64 2.06 21.10
C LEU A 345 -3.21 3.54 21.06
N VAL A 346 -4.20 4.44 21.11
CA VAL A 346 -4.06 5.92 21.11
C VAL A 346 -3.18 6.45 19.95
N TYR A 347 -3.47 5.96 18.74
CA TYR A 347 -2.69 6.20 17.52
C TYR A 347 -2.43 7.69 17.23
N TRP A 348 -3.45 8.54 17.21
CA TRP A 348 -3.27 9.94 16.79
C TRP A 348 -2.50 10.80 17.79
N VAL A 349 -2.71 10.60 19.09
CA VAL A 349 -2.00 11.35 20.12
C VAL A 349 -0.52 11.00 20.09
N THR A 350 -0.19 9.71 20.06
CA THR A 350 1.19 9.23 19.97
C THR A 350 1.86 9.69 18.67
N PHE A 351 1.13 9.63 17.55
CA PHE A 351 1.62 10.11 16.25
C PHE A 351 1.99 11.59 16.30
N CYS A 352 1.08 12.44 16.77
CA CYS A 352 1.31 13.88 16.88
C CYS A 352 2.45 14.21 17.85
N CYS A 353 2.54 13.51 19.00
CA CYS A 353 3.64 13.70 19.94
C CYS A 353 5.01 13.39 19.31
N ILE A 354 5.15 12.25 18.62
CA ILE A 354 6.41 11.90 17.93
C ILE A 354 6.69 12.89 16.80
N MET A 355 5.68 13.25 16.00
CA MET A 355 5.84 14.18 14.88
C MET A 355 6.30 15.58 15.34
N LEU A 356 5.80 16.08 16.49
CA LEU A 356 6.13 17.41 17.02
C LEU A 356 7.44 17.44 17.82
N THR A 357 7.82 16.34 18.48
CA THR A 357 9.08 16.25 19.23
C THR A 357 10.30 16.31 18.32
N VAL A 358 10.24 15.71 17.14
CA VAL A 358 11.37 15.73 16.18
C VAL A 358 11.79 17.16 15.77
N PRO A 359 10.90 18.06 15.30
CA PRO A 359 11.24 19.46 15.05
C PRO A 359 11.87 20.18 16.25
N LEU A 360 11.38 19.95 17.48
CA LEU A 360 11.93 20.58 18.69
C LEU A 360 13.39 20.19 18.93
N VAL A 361 13.73 18.93 18.68
CA VAL A 361 15.13 18.45 18.75
C VAL A 361 15.97 19.07 17.63
N LEU A 362 15.44 19.12 16.40
CA LEU A 362 16.19 19.64 15.25
C LEU A 362 16.44 21.15 15.32
N VAL A 363 15.59 21.91 16.02
CA VAL A 363 15.84 23.33 16.33
C VAL A 363 17.16 23.52 17.08
N ARG A 364 17.54 22.57 17.94
CA ARG A 364 18.80 22.65 18.69
C ARG A 364 20.01 22.52 17.76
N TRP A 365 19.93 21.64 16.74
CA TRP A 365 20.98 21.33 15.76
C TRP A 365 20.44 21.42 14.31
N PRO A 366 20.16 22.63 13.80
CA PRO A 366 19.41 22.81 12.56
C PRO A 366 20.14 22.31 11.31
N ARG A 367 21.47 22.43 11.29
CA ARG A 367 22.31 21.95 10.19
C ARG A 367 22.26 20.42 10.06
N GLU A 368 22.61 19.75 11.16
CA GLU A 368 22.62 18.28 11.27
C GLU A 368 21.22 17.72 10.98
N GLY A 369 20.19 18.40 11.48
CA GLY A 369 18.81 18.03 11.24
C GLY A 369 18.39 18.13 9.78
N ASN A 370 18.71 19.24 9.10
CA ASN A 370 18.40 19.40 7.68
C ASN A 370 19.11 18.35 6.82
N ILE A 371 20.39 18.09 7.09
CA ILE A 371 21.18 17.05 6.39
C ILE A 371 20.57 15.66 6.60
N SER A 372 20.22 15.34 7.85
CA SER A 372 19.59 14.07 8.22
C SER A 372 18.27 13.86 7.50
N THR A 373 17.39 14.87 7.50
CA THR A 373 16.11 14.77 6.79
C THR A 373 16.29 14.64 5.29
N CYS A 374 17.19 15.40 4.67
CA CYS A 374 17.46 15.26 3.24
C CYS A 374 17.91 13.83 2.87
N GLY A 375 18.78 13.22 3.68
CA GLY A 375 19.21 11.83 3.48
C GLY A 375 18.07 10.82 3.64
N VAL A 376 17.33 10.89 4.75
CA VAL A 376 16.26 9.92 5.06
C VAL A 376 15.07 10.06 4.10
N VAL A 377 14.55 11.27 3.93
CA VAL A 377 13.36 11.53 3.07
C VAL A 377 13.71 11.41 1.59
N GLY A 378 14.89 11.89 1.18
CA GLY A 378 15.39 11.72 -0.19
C GLY A 378 15.64 10.25 -0.54
N GLY A 379 16.22 9.48 0.38
CA GLY A 379 16.36 8.03 0.24
C GLY A 379 15.00 7.32 0.15
N TYR A 380 14.02 7.72 0.97
CA TYR A 380 12.68 7.12 0.95
C TYR A 380 11.95 7.36 -0.38
N ALA A 381 12.15 8.52 -1.02
CA ALA A 381 11.62 8.80 -2.36
C ALA A 381 12.16 7.83 -3.43
N VAL A 382 13.42 7.38 -3.31
CA VAL A 382 13.97 6.33 -4.18
C VAL A 382 13.27 4.98 -3.93
N ILE A 383 12.99 4.66 -2.67
CA ILE A 383 12.24 3.44 -2.32
C ILE A 383 10.84 3.46 -2.91
N LEU A 384 10.15 4.60 -2.85
CA LEU A 384 8.84 4.77 -3.50
C LEU A 384 8.92 4.60 -5.02
N ALA A 385 10.02 5.02 -5.65
CA ALA A 385 10.25 4.79 -7.08
C ALA A 385 10.40 3.31 -7.41
N VAL A 386 11.24 2.57 -6.66
CA VAL A 386 11.41 1.11 -6.81
C VAL A 386 10.09 0.38 -6.56
N ASN A 387 9.33 0.83 -5.57
CA ASN A 387 8.04 0.28 -5.22
C ASN A 387 7.04 0.30 -6.38
N ALA A 388 7.08 1.32 -7.25
CA ALA A 388 6.20 1.42 -8.43
C ALA A 388 6.46 0.32 -9.47
N TYR A 389 7.58 -0.42 -9.37
CA TYR A 389 7.93 -1.53 -10.26
C TYR A 389 7.88 -2.88 -9.56
N MET A 390 8.29 -2.94 -8.29
CA MET A 390 8.43 -4.20 -7.55
C MET A 390 7.27 -4.50 -6.58
N TYR A 391 6.28 -3.60 -6.45
CA TYR A 391 5.10 -3.76 -5.59
C TYR A 391 5.46 -4.22 -4.16
N THR A 392 6.28 -3.43 -3.48
CA THR A 392 6.82 -3.76 -2.15
C THR A 392 5.97 -3.21 -1.01
N SER A 393 6.11 -3.79 0.18
CA SER A 393 5.37 -3.36 1.37
C SER A 393 5.93 -2.10 2.04
N LEU A 394 7.08 -1.55 1.62
CA LEU A 394 7.69 -0.38 2.28
C LEU A 394 6.94 0.94 2.03
N SER A 395 6.25 1.07 0.91
CA SER A 395 5.35 2.20 0.67
C SER A 395 4.22 2.28 1.71
N PHE A 396 3.92 1.16 2.38
CA PHE A 396 2.89 1.09 3.40
C PHE A 396 3.20 1.94 4.64
N ILE A 397 4.48 2.28 4.90
CA ILE A 397 4.85 3.18 6.01
C ILE A 397 4.03 4.48 5.93
N THR A 398 4.04 5.13 4.77
CA THR A 398 3.29 6.39 4.58
C THR A 398 1.84 6.17 4.16
N LEU A 399 1.53 5.07 3.45
CA LEU A 399 0.16 4.76 3.05
C LEU A 399 -0.74 4.39 4.24
N ASN A 400 -0.21 3.74 5.28
CA ASN A 400 -0.97 3.42 6.49
C ASN A 400 -1.52 4.69 7.15
N VAL A 401 -0.66 5.71 7.33
CA VAL A 401 -1.06 7.01 7.87
C VAL A 401 -2.07 7.68 6.96
N LEU A 402 -1.84 7.65 5.64
CA LEU A 402 -2.76 8.24 4.67
C LEU A 402 -4.14 7.57 4.73
N LYS A 403 -4.21 6.24 4.77
CA LYS A 403 -5.48 5.51 4.88
C LYS A 403 -6.22 5.84 6.18
N ARG A 404 -5.50 5.92 7.30
CA ARG A 404 -6.04 6.35 8.60
C ARG A 404 -6.57 7.79 8.55
N LEU A 405 -5.90 8.70 7.83
CA LEU A 405 -6.35 10.09 7.68
C LEU A 405 -7.61 10.22 6.81
N LEU A 406 -7.75 9.35 5.80
CA LEU A 406 -8.83 9.41 4.81
C LEU A 406 -10.10 8.66 5.24
N ASN A 407 -9.96 7.58 6.01
CA ASN A 407 -11.09 6.77 6.45
C ASN A 407 -11.17 6.71 7.99
N ASN A 408 -12.25 7.28 8.54
CA ASN A 408 -12.51 7.29 9.98
C ASN A 408 -12.68 5.87 10.56
N ASN A 409 -13.18 4.93 9.76
CA ASN A 409 -13.40 3.54 10.16
C ASN A 409 -12.14 2.69 10.05
N TYR A 410 -11.02 3.24 9.56
CA TYR A 410 -9.77 2.49 9.45
C TYR A 410 -9.12 2.20 10.81
N SER A 411 -9.58 2.83 11.90
CA SER A 411 -9.08 2.58 13.25
C SER A 411 -9.33 1.14 13.74
N SER A 412 -10.37 0.47 13.23
CA SER A 412 -10.67 -0.94 13.51
C SER A 412 -9.98 -1.92 12.55
N VAL A 413 -9.27 -1.42 11.53
CA VAL A 413 -8.59 -2.25 10.54
C VAL A 413 -7.22 -2.68 11.08
N PHE A 414 -7.00 -3.99 11.12
CA PHE A 414 -5.74 -4.59 11.55
C PHE A 414 -4.67 -4.44 10.46
N THR A 415 -3.60 -3.71 10.79
CA THR A 415 -2.50 -3.40 9.87
C THR A 415 -1.25 -4.16 10.25
N ASP A 416 -1.09 -5.36 9.70
CA ASP A 416 0.05 -6.24 9.98
C ASP A 416 0.61 -6.75 8.65
N VAL A 417 1.86 -6.41 8.37
CA VAL A 417 2.46 -6.42 7.02
C VAL A 417 3.51 -7.54 6.94
N PRO A 418 3.46 -8.50 5.98
CA PRO A 418 4.57 -9.43 5.75
C PRO A 418 5.87 -8.74 5.33
N PHE A 419 6.97 -9.22 5.91
CA PHE A 419 8.33 -8.71 5.72
C PHE A 419 9.19 -9.70 4.90
N GLN A 420 8.80 -10.04 3.66
CA GLN A 420 9.57 -11.02 2.87
C GLN A 420 10.78 -10.38 2.16
N THR A 421 10.59 -9.35 1.32
CA THR A 421 11.70 -8.64 0.64
C THR A 421 12.13 -7.35 1.33
N ILE A 422 11.45 -6.97 2.42
CA ILE A 422 11.72 -5.73 3.16
C ILE A 422 13.18 -5.61 3.58
N PHE A 423 13.84 -6.68 4.00
CA PHE A 423 15.22 -6.59 4.51
C PHE A 423 16.19 -6.01 3.48
N VAL A 424 16.09 -6.43 2.22
CA VAL A 424 16.94 -5.90 1.15
C VAL A 424 16.63 -4.42 0.93
N LEU A 425 15.36 -4.06 0.78
CA LEU A 425 14.99 -2.68 0.47
C LEU A 425 15.18 -1.72 1.66
N MET A 426 15.04 -2.22 2.89
CA MET A 426 15.42 -1.51 4.13
C MET A 426 16.91 -1.30 4.23
N THR A 427 17.73 -2.32 3.92
CA THR A 427 19.19 -2.14 3.91
C THR A 427 19.63 -1.14 2.85
N VAL A 428 18.99 -1.16 1.66
CA VAL A 428 19.21 -0.15 0.63
C VAL A 428 18.82 1.24 1.11
N TRP A 429 17.65 1.39 1.74
CA TRP A 429 17.20 2.67 2.27
C TRP A 429 18.13 3.20 3.37
N ALA A 430 18.52 2.35 4.32
CA ALA A 430 19.45 2.69 5.38
C ALA A 430 20.83 3.06 4.81
N ALA A 431 21.33 2.30 3.83
CA ALA A 431 22.59 2.60 3.15
C ALA A 431 22.53 3.95 2.40
N LEU A 432 21.45 4.23 1.68
CA LEU A 432 21.23 5.52 1.01
C LEU A 432 21.16 6.66 2.03
N GLY A 433 20.40 6.50 3.11
CA GLY A 433 20.27 7.50 4.17
C GLY A 433 21.61 7.79 4.85
N VAL A 434 22.32 6.76 5.32
CA VAL A 434 23.63 6.90 5.99
C VAL A 434 24.67 7.48 5.04
N SER A 435 24.78 6.96 3.81
CA SER A 435 25.74 7.49 2.83
C SER A 435 25.44 8.93 2.44
N GLY A 436 24.16 9.28 2.26
CA GLY A 436 23.71 10.66 2.00
C GLY A 436 24.08 11.61 3.13
N VAL A 437 23.79 11.23 4.38
CA VAL A 437 24.13 12.02 5.58
C VAL A 437 25.64 12.19 5.72
N VAL A 438 26.41 11.10 5.68
CA VAL A 438 27.87 11.14 5.82
C VAL A 438 28.52 11.99 4.73
N LEU A 439 28.09 11.83 3.47
CA LEU A 439 28.62 12.62 2.35
C LEU A 439 28.32 14.11 2.51
N GLN A 440 27.08 14.47 2.88
CA GLN A 440 26.69 15.86 3.08
C GLN A 440 27.45 16.48 4.27
N LEU A 441 27.60 15.76 5.38
CA LEU A 441 28.38 16.22 6.54
C LEU A 441 29.85 16.45 6.20
N TYR A 442 30.46 15.51 5.49
CA TYR A 442 31.86 15.61 5.09
C TYR A 442 32.11 16.81 4.17
N ARG A 443 31.25 17.01 3.16
CA ARG A 443 31.41 18.08 2.16
C ARG A 443 31.16 19.47 2.72
N GLU A 444 30.22 19.59 3.65
CA GLU A 444 29.83 20.88 4.22
C GLU A 444 30.67 21.24 5.46
N ARG A 445 31.58 20.37 5.93
CA ARG A 445 32.35 20.55 7.19
C ARG A 445 33.06 21.91 7.28
N SER A 446 33.63 22.39 6.18
CA SER A 446 34.38 23.65 6.10
C SER A 446 33.54 24.87 5.68
N ARG A 447 32.23 24.69 5.49
CA ARG A 447 31.31 25.72 5.01
C ARG A 447 30.46 26.29 6.15
N PRO A 448 29.90 27.51 5.98
CA PRO A 448 28.97 28.08 6.95
C PRO A 448 27.77 27.16 7.19
N PHE A 449 27.21 27.19 8.40
CA PHE A 449 26.14 26.28 8.85
C PHE A 449 24.91 26.26 7.94
N PHE A 450 24.60 27.39 7.30
CA PHE A 450 23.58 27.53 6.28
C PHE A 450 24.07 28.48 5.19
N PRO A 451 23.62 28.30 3.94
CA PRO A 451 23.93 29.26 2.90
C PRO A 451 23.28 30.62 3.23
N PRO A 452 24.04 31.72 3.11
CA PRO A 452 23.54 33.05 3.43
C PRO A 452 22.36 33.43 2.52
N SER A 453 21.43 34.23 3.05
CA SER A 453 20.26 34.64 2.27
C SER A 453 20.69 35.60 1.15
N PRO A 454 20.28 35.34 -0.11
CA PRO A 454 20.71 36.17 -1.24
C PRO A 454 20.25 37.62 -1.11
N TYR A 455 19.10 37.87 -0.49
CA TYR A 455 18.60 39.22 -0.28
C TYR A 455 19.44 40.01 0.74
N LEU A 456 19.81 39.39 1.88
CA LEU A 456 20.66 40.07 2.86
C LEU A 456 22.06 40.28 2.31
N MET A 457 22.61 39.30 1.58
CA MET A 457 23.88 39.49 0.88
C MET A 457 23.80 40.62 -0.14
N TRP A 458 22.72 40.70 -0.92
CA TRP A 458 22.52 41.80 -1.87
C TRP A 458 22.40 43.15 -1.16
N LEU A 459 21.71 43.21 -0.02
CA LEU A 459 21.59 44.43 0.78
C LEU A 459 22.94 44.87 1.34
N GLN A 460 23.70 43.94 1.93
CA GLN A 460 25.06 44.18 2.43
C GLN A 460 26.00 44.63 1.31
N GLU A 461 25.95 43.98 0.15
CA GLU A 461 26.76 44.34 -1.02
C GLU A 461 26.34 45.70 -1.57
N ARG A 462 25.04 46.03 -1.57
CA ARG A 462 24.55 47.36 -1.96
C ARG A 462 25.02 48.44 -0.99
N GLU A 463 25.03 48.18 0.30
CA GLU A 463 25.57 49.10 1.32
C GLU A 463 27.08 49.26 1.16
N ARG A 464 27.81 48.16 0.98
CA ARG A 464 29.25 48.17 0.69
C ARG A 464 29.58 49.03 -0.52
N ARG A 465 28.82 48.94 -1.60
CA ARG A 465 29.02 49.78 -2.80
C ARG A 465 28.70 51.26 -2.59
N LYS A 466 27.92 51.60 -1.57
CA LYS A 466 27.65 53.00 -1.19
C LYS A 466 28.77 53.57 -0.30
N THR A 467 29.37 52.76 0.56
CA THR A 467 30.35 53.23 1.56
C THR A 467 31.79 53.05 1.12
N ASN A 468 32.07 52.09 0.24
CA ASN A 468 33.41 51.82 -0.26
C ASN A 468 33.73 52.69 -1.47
N VAL A 469 34.32 53.85 -1.23
CA VAL A 469 34.74 54.80 -2.28
C VAL A 469 35.79 54.18 -3.22
N LEU A 470 36.56 53.21 -2.74
CA LEU A 470 37.57 52.48 -3.53
C LEU A 470 36.98 51.38 -4.42
N ASP A 471 35.67 51.12 -4.35
CA ASP A 471 35.03 50.17 -5.26
C ASP A 471 34.91 50.80 -6.65
N PRO A 472 35.46 50.21 -7.72
CA PRO A 472 35.33 50.75 -9.08
C PRO A 472 33.87 50.99 -9.46
N SER A 473 32.95 50.19 -8.92
CA SER A 473 31.50 50.30 -9.14
C SER A 473 30.88 51.59 -8.56
N HIS A 474 31.56 52.26 -7.62
CA HIS A 474 31.12 53.50 -6.98
C HIS A 474 31.22 54.72 -7.90
N HIS A 475 32.22 54.74 -8.80
CA HIS A 475 32.44 55.82 -9.76
C HIS A 475 31.60 55.70 -11.03
N PHE A 476 30.78 54.66 -11.14
CA PHE A 476 29.94 54.46 -12.30
C PHE A 476 28.73 55.39 -12.27
N PRO A 477 28.55 56.26 -13.28
CA PRO A 477 27.42 57.18 -13.31
C PRO A 477 26.09 56.42 -13.40
N PRO A 478 25.00 56.97 -12.84
CA PRO A 478 23.67 56.35 -12.90
C PRO A 478 23.21 56.16 -14.35
N LEU A 479 22.41 55.12 -14.60
CA LEU A 479 21.87 54.74 -15.92
C LEU A 479 21.31 55.92 -16.74
N PRO A 480 20.50 56.85 -16.20
CA PRO A 480 20.04 58.02 -16.95
C PRO A 480 21.19 58.89 -17.46
N ASN A 481 22.24 59.11 -16.67
CA ASN A 481 23.40 59.88 -17.09
C ASN A 481 24.22 59.16 -18.16
N ARG A 482 24.25 57.82 -18.16
CA ARG A 482 24.89 57.04 -19.23
C ARG A 482 24.12 57.09 -20.53
N LEU A 483 22.79 56.99 -20.45
CA LEU A 483 21.91 57.10 -21.61
C LEU A 483 21.98 58.51 -22.20
N LEU A 484 22.04 59.53 -21.35
CA LEU A 484 22.15 60.93 -21.75
C LEU A 484 23.56 61.25 -22.29
N ALA A 485 24.62 60.64 -21.75
CA ALA A 485 25.98 60.72 -22.29
C ALA A 485 26.10 60.01 -23.65
N ARG A 486 25.51 58.82 -23.82
CA ARG A 486 25.43 58.13 -25.13
C ARG A 486 24.60 58.91 -26.14
N ALA A 487 23.49 59.50 -25.73
CA ALA A 487 22.66 60.35 -26.58
C ALA A 487 23.41 61.63 -26.99
N ARG A 488 24.20 62.24 -26.08
CA ARG A 488 25.07 63.38 -26.38
C ARG A 488 26.27 63.02 -27.26
N GLN A 489 26.79 61.79 -27.16
CA GLN A 489 27.83 61.28 -28.07
C GLN A 489 27.28 61.04 -29.48
N LEU A 490 26.00 60.70 -29.63
CA LEU A 490 25.35 60.56 -30.94
C LEU A 490 25.06 61.92 -31.61
N THR A 491 25.01 63.02 -30.86
CA THR A 491 24.71 64.36 -31.39
C THR A 491 25.92 65.28 -31.56
N LYS A 492 27.10 64.91 -31.04
CA LYS A 492 28.35 65.64 -31.26
C LYS A 492 29.18 65.00 -32.39
N ARG A 493 29.67 65.84 -33.31
CA ARG A 493 30.67 65.45 -34.32
C ARG A 493 31.97 65.06 -33.60
N MET A 494 32.54 63.93 -34.01
CA MET A 494 33.72 63.29 -33.44
C MET A 494 34.94 64.22 -33.53
N GLU A 495 35.39 64.74 -32.39
CA GLU A 495 36.74 65.31 -32.26
C GLU A 495 37.72 64.20 -31.84
N PRO A 496 39.00 64.27 -32.28
CA PRO A 496 39.95 63.17 -32.12
C PRO A 496 40.25 62.93 -30.64
N ALA A 497 40.31 61.64 -30.27
CA ALA A 497 40.57 61.18 -28.92
C ALA A 497 41.93 61.67 -28.41
N GLY A 498 41.91 62.67 -27.52
CA GLY A 498 43.03 62.92 -26.61
C GLY A 498 43.10 61.77 -25.61
N GLU A 499 44.31 61.22 -25.42
CA GLU A 499 44.61 60.11 -24.53
C GLU A 499 44.01 60.32 -23.13
N HIS A 500 42.99 59.54 -22.79
CA HIS A 500 42.66 59.28 -21.41
C HIS A 500 43.55 58.15 -20.91
N THR A 501 44.70 58.53 -20.36
CA THR A 501 45.45 57.64 -19.46
C THR A 501 44.54 57.27 -18.28
N PRO A 502 44.26 55.98 -18.02
CA PRO A 502 43.57 55.61 -16.80
C PRO A 502 44.52 55.85 -15.62
N LEU A 503 44.13 56.78 -14.75
CA LEU A 503 44.76 56.93 -13.43
C LEU A 503 44.63 55.60 -12.69
N LEU A 504 45.75 54.89 -12.57
CA LEU A 504 45.99 53.91 -11.52
C LEU A 504 45.94 54.63 -10.18
N LEU A 505 44.91 54.35 -9.37
CA LEU A 505 44.90 54.50 -7.91
C LEU A 505 43.82 53.62 -7.31
#